data_AF-A0A7W6FNH9-F1
#
_entry.id   AF-A0A7W6FNH9-F1
#
_cell.length_a   1.000
_cell.length_b   1.000
_cell.length_c   1.000
_cell.angle_alpha   90.00
_cell.angle_beta   90.00
_cell.angle_gamma   90.00
#
_symmetry.space_group_name_H-M   'P 1'
#
loop_
_entity.id
_entity.type
_entity.pdbx_description
1 polymer ?
#
loop_
_entity_poly.entity_id
_entity_poly.type
_entity_poly.pdbx_seq_one_letter_code
_entity_poly.pdbx_strand_id
1 'polypeptide(L)'
;MAIATAWGRTHRTALLALAICALPGAYGLDFIHQEQAVLAAQERIERNHVLGAEGGERDFARPYSAGSPGDPPRLLLAAALIHAQQAAAAPLAPQRAALLQQARQEIDAIAASRPYWGEADVVRAYIASLAPTGRREALAALARSYESSPYLLNAAAWRWRFGIEHWGELSPAIQAHLIDEAVWLARLKPDQHPQVMDLARGTDAYKPLLLRWREVRLRDQNLYRRP
;
A
#
# COMPACT_ATOMS: atom_id res chain seq x y z
N MET A 1 26.24 -56.64 -25.21
CA MET A 1 24.82 -56.25 -25.24
C MET A 1 24.50 -55.24 -24.12
N ALA A 2 25.22 -54.11 -24.05
CA ALA A 2 25.14 -53.16 -22.92
C ALA A 2 25.13 -51.68 -23.32
N ILE A 3 24.98 -51.36 -24.62
CA ILE A 3 25.09 -49.98 -25.14
C ILE A 3 23.71 -49.28 -25.22
N ALA A 4 22.61 -50.02 -25.19
CA ALA A 4 21.26 -49.48 -25.38
C ALA A 4 20.67 -48.72 -24.16
N THR A 5 21.27 -48.80 -22.96
CA THR A 5 20.71 -48.20 -21.73
C THR A 5 21.28 -46.82 -21.37
N ALA A 6 22.31 -46.35 -22.08
CA ALA A 6 22.91 -45.03 -21.85
C ALA A 6 22.15 -43.91 -22.59
N TRP A 7 21.59 -44.19 -23.77
CA TRP A 7 20.95 -43.19 -24.62
C TRP A 7 19.59 -42.69 -24.07
N GLY A 8 18.86 -43.55 -23.36
CA GLY A 8 17.58 -43.17 -22.74
C GLY A 8 17.70 -42.22 -21.53
N ARG A 9 18.87 -42.14 -20.88
CA ARG A 9 19.08 -41.28 -19.70
C ARG A 9 19.39 -39.83 -20.08
N THR A 10 20.18 -39.60 -21.13
CA THR A 10 20.56 -38.25 -21.58
C THR A 10 19.37 -37.47 -22.18
N HIS A 11 18.46 -38.14 -22.88
CA HIS A 11 17.25 -37.48 -23.42
C HIS A 11 16.24 -37.09 -22.34
N ARG A 12 16.09 -37.88 -21.28
CA ARG A 12 15.20 -37.54 -20.15
C ARG A 12 15.71 -36.33 -19.35
N THR A 13 17.01 -36.22 -19.14
CA THR A 13 17.60 -35.06 -18.45
C THR A 13 17.52 -33.79 -19.28
N ALA A 14 17.65 -33.86 -20.60
CA ALA A 14 17.52 -32.70 -21.49
C ALA A 14 16.08 -32.15 -21.54
N LEU A 15 15.07 -33.03 -21.58
CA LEU A 15 13.66 -32.60 -21.54
C LEU A 15 13.25 -31.99 -20.20
N LEU A 16 13.76 -32.53 -19.09
CA LEU A 16 13.55 -31.93 -17.76
C LEU A 16 14.20 -30.56 -17.63
N ALA A 17 15.43 -30.38 -18.14
CA ALA A 17 16.10 -29.08 -18.13
C ALA A 17 15.36 -28.02 -18.96
N LEU A 18 14.83 -28.39 -20.14
CA LEU A 18 14.02 -27.49 -20.96
C LEU A 18 12.69 -27.11 -20.29
N ALA A 19 12.01 -28.06 -19.64
CA ALA A 19 10.78 -27.79 -18.90
C ALA A 19 11.02 -26.84 -17.72
N ILE A 20 12.13 -27.02 -16.98
CA ILE A 20 12.50 -26.17 -15.84
C ILE A 20 12.83 -24.75 -16.30
N CYS A 21 13.45 -24.57 -17.48
CA CYS A 21 13.75 -23.24 -18.03
C CYS A 21 12.53 -22.54 -18.64
N ALA A 22 11.52 -23.28 -19.13
CA ALA A 22 10.33 -22.70 -19.74
C ALA A 22 9.31 -22.16 -18.71
N LEU A 23 9.22 -22.79 -17.53
CA LEU A 23 8.26 -22.40 -16.49
C LEU A 23 8.44 -20.95 -15.99
N PRO A 24 9.66 -20.44 -15.69
CA PRO A 24 9.86 -19.04 -15.30
C PRO A 24 9.38 -18.03 -16.35
N GLY A 25 9.47 -18.38 -17.64
CA GLY A 25 9.04 -17.52 -18.74
C GLY A 25 7.52 -17.32 -18.78
N ALA A 26 6.75 -18.40 -18.58
CA ALA A 26 5.30 -18.34 -18.57
C ALA A 26 4.76 -17.50 -17.39
N TYR A 27 5.29 -17.72 -16.18
CA TYR A 27 4.91 -16.93 -15.00
C TYR A 27 5.28 -15.44 -15.14
N GLY A 28 6.42 -15.13 -15.78
CA GLY A 28 6.84 -13.76 -16.02
C GLY A 28 5.89 -13.01 -16.97
N LEU A 29 5.45 -13.66 -18.04
CA LEU A 29 4.51 -13.07 -19.00
C LEU A 29 3.13 -12.83 -18.38
N ASP A 30 2.60 -13.80 -17.62
CA ASP A 30 1.33 -13.63 -16.91
C ASP A 30 1.39 -12.49 -15.89
N PHE A 31 2.51 -12.36 -15.17
CA PHE A 31 2.72 -11.24 -14.24
C PHE A 31 2.74 -9.88 -14.97
N ILE A 32 3.45 -9.77 -16.09
CA ILE A 32 3.48 -8.52 -16.88
C ILE A 32 2.09 -8.17 -17.40
N HIS A 33 1.33 -9.15 -17.91
CA HIS A 33 -0.04 -8.94 -18.36
C HIS A 33 -0.97 -8.50 -17.23
N GLN A 34 -0.84 -9.09 -16.04
CA GLN A 34 -1.59 -8.67 -14.86
C GLN A 34 -1.26 -7.23 -14.46
N GLU A 35 0.03 -6.86 -14.42
CA GLU A 35 0.44 -5.48 -14.09
C GLU A 35 -0.05 -4.48 -15.14
N GLN A 36 0.02 -4.81 -16.45
CA GLN A 36 -0.55 -3.97 -17.50
C GLN A 36 -2.08 -3.81 -17.36
N ALA A 37 -2.79 -4.88 -17.01
CA ALA A 37 -4.23 -4.83 -16.78
C ALA A 37 -4.58 -3.96 -15.56
N VAL A 38 -3.78 -4.01 -14.49
CA VAL A 38 -3.93 -3.15 -13.31
C VAL A 38 -3.72 -1.69 -13.69
N LEU A 39 -2.65 -1.36 -14.42
CA LEU A 39 -2.36 0.01 -14.86
C LEU A 39 -3.49 0.56 -15.76
N ALA A 40 -3.92 -0.21 -16.76
CA ALA A 40 -5.01 0.20 -17.64
C ALA A 40 -6.36 0.35 -16.90
N ALA A 41 -6.58 -0.44 -15.85
CA ALA A 41 -7.76 -0.29 -14.99
C ALA A 41 -7.64 0.96 -14.09
N GLN A 42 -6.48 1.22 -13.48
CA GLN A 42 -6.21 2.43 -12.71
C GLN A 42 -6.45 3.69 -13.55
N GLU A 43 -5.87 3.77 -14.75
CA GLU A 43 -6.08 4.90 -15.66
C GLU A 43 -7.56 5.10 -16.06
N ARG A 44 -8.34 4.02 -16.15
CA ARG A 44 -9.79 4.11 -16.42
C ARG A 44 -10.53 4.65 -15.21
N ILE A 45 -10.20 4.19 -14.00
CA ILE A 45 -10.84 4.67 -12.78
C ILE A 45 -10.48 6.15 -12.55
N GLU A 46 -9.22 6.54 -12.75
CA GLU A 46 -8.75 7.93 -12.64
C GLU A 46 -9.42 8.85 -13.68
N ARG A 47 -9.53 8.42 -14.94
CA ARG A 47 -10.24 9.18 -15.97
C ARG A 47 -11.72 9.36 -15.63
N ASN A 48 -12.38 8.29 -15.18
CA ASN A 48 -13.78 8.36 -14.75
C ASN A 48 -13.95 9.31 -13.56
N HIS A 49 -12.95 9.39 -12.67
CA HIS A 49 -12.93 10.34 -11.55
C HIS A 49 -12.85 11.79 -12.03
N VAL A 50 -11.91 12.12 -12.92
CA VAL A 50 -11.77 13.50 -13.45
C VAL A 50 -13.03 13.93 -14.20
N LEU A 51 -13.54 13.07 -15.08
CA LEU A 51 -14.72 13.37 -15.88
C LEU A 51 -16.00 13.50 -15.04
N GLY A 52 -16.14 12.69 -13.99
CA GLY A 52 -17.29 12.77 -13.07
C GLY A 52 -17.28 14.01 -12.18
N ALA A 53 -16.12 14.62 -11.94
CA ALA A 53 -16.03 15.89 -11.21
C ALA A 53 -16.43 17.10 -12.08
N GLU A 54 -16.24 17.02 -13.40
CA GLU A 54 -16.46 18.15 -14.32
C GLU A 54 -17.83 18.11 -15.04
N GLY A 55 -18.42 16.92 -15.23
CA GLY A 55 -19.61 16.74 -16.05
C GLY A 55 -20.85 16.32 -15.26
N GLY A 56 -21.81 17.23 -15.13
CA GLY A 56 -23.17 16.87 -14.73
C GLY A 56 -23.79 15.87 -15.72
N GLU A 57 -24.04 14.66 -15.23
CA GLU A 57 -25.09 13.73 -15.70
C GLU A 57 -25.10 13.45 -17.22
N ARG A 58 -23.98 12.98 -17.80
CA ARG A 58 -23.96 12.41 -19.16
C ARG A 58 -23.24 11.07 -19.20
N ASP A 59 -23.95 10.06 -19.69
CA ASP A 59 -23.49 8.72 -20.12
C ASP A 59 -22.09 8.33 -19.62
N PHE A 60 -22.02 8.00 -18.33
CA PHE A 60 -20.83 7.37 -17.78
C PHE A 60 -20.69 6.00 -18.44
N ALA A 61 -19.59 5.81 -19.18
CA ALA A 61 -19.08 4.46 -19.44
C ALA A 61 -19.15 3.67 -18.14
N ARG A 62 -19.86 2.54 -18.18
CA ARG A 62 -20.25 1.72 -17.02
C ARG A 62 -19.12 1.78 -15.97
N PRO A 63 -19.32 2.41 -14.81
CA PRO A 63 -18.25 2.58 -13.83
C PRO A 63 -17.64 1.20 -13.59
N TYR A 64 -16.32 1.11 -13.70
CA TYR A 64 -15.61 -0.13 -13.45
C TYR A 64 -16.00 -0.60 -12.05
N SER A 65 -16.86 -1.62 -11.97
CA SER A 65 -17.25 -2.25 -10.71
C SER A 65 -16.17 -3.26 -10.40
N ALA A 66 -15.16 -2.81 -9.64
CA ALA A 66 -14.23 -3.74 -9.02
C ALA A 66 -15.02 -4.67 -8.08
N GLY A 67 -14.63 -5.94 -8.01
CA GLY A 67 -15.33 -6.96 -7.22
C GLY A 67 -15.92 -8.09 -8.05
N SER A 68 -15.54 -8.22 -9.32
CA SER A 68 -15.81 -9.45 -10.07
C SER A 68 -15.00 -10.60 -9.46
N PRO A 69 -15.58 -11.81 -9.29
CA PRO A 69 -14.82 -12.97 -8.84
C PRO A 69 -13.60 -13.19 -9.75
N GLY A 70 -12.40 -13.07 -9.19
CA GLY A 70 -11.14 -13.21 -9.93
C GLY A 70 -10.41 -11.90 -10.23
N ASP A 71 -10.94 -10.73 -9.84
CA ASP A 71 -10.18 -9.47 -9.92
C ASP A 71 -8.87 -9.59 -9.10
N PRO A 72 -7.72 -9.16 -9.65
CA PRO A 72 -6.46 -9.26 -8.94
C PRO A 72 -6.47 -8.36 -7.69
N PRO A 73 -5.92 -8.80 -6.53
CA PRO A 73 -5.98 -8.03 -5.29
C PRO A 73 -5.42 -6.60 -5.37
N ARG A 74 -4.44 -6.34 -6.26
CA ARG A 74 -3.90 -4.99 -6.52
C ARG A 74 -4.93 -4.05 -7.15
N LEU A 75 -5.80 -4.58 -8.00
CA LEU A 75 -6.86 -3.80 -8.62
C LEU A 75 -7.94 -3.44 -7.60
N LEU A 76 -8.34 -4.39 -6.77
CA LEU A 76 -9.25 -4.14 -5.65
C LEU A 76 -8.69 -3.08 -4.69
N LEU A 77 -7.38 -3.11 -4.42
CA LEU A 77 -6.73 -2.13 -3.54
C LEU A 77 -6.80 -0.72 -4.12
N ALA A 78 -6.54 -0.59 -5.43
CA ALA A 78 -6.60 0.68 -6.13
C ALA A 78 -8.03 1.23 -6.18
N ALA A 79 -9.01 0.37 -6.49
CA ALA A 79 -10.43 0.74 -6.48
C ALA A 79 -10.86 1.24 -5.09
N ALA A 80 -10.51 0.52 -4.03
CA ALA A 80 -10.83 0.89 -2.65
C ALA A 80 -10.25 2.26 -2.26
N LEU A 81 -9.00 2.52 -2.64
CA LEU A 81 -8.38 3.82 -2.37
C LEU A 81 -9.10 4.95 -3.12
N ILE A 82 -9.48 4.73 -4.39
CA ILE A 82 -10.17 5.76 -5.17
C ILE A 82 -11.57 6.02 -4.62
N HIS A 83 -12.34 4.97 -4.29
CA HIS A 83 -13.64 5.12 -3.63
C HIS A 83 -13.52 5.85 -2.28
N ALA A 84 -12.47 5.56 -1.49
CA ALA A 84 -12.20 6.28 -0.25
C ALA A 84 -11.89 7.76 -0.48
N GLN A 85 -11.06 8.09 -1.47
CA GLN A 85 -10.75 9.48 -1.84
C GLN A 85 -11.98 10.23 -2.33
N GLN A 86 -12.83 9.59 -3.15
CA GLN A 86 -14.11 10.13 -3.58
C GLN A 86 -15.05 10.37 -2.39
N ALA A 87 -15.11 9.42 -1.45
CA ALA A 87 -15.90 9.58 -0.24
C ALA A 87 -15.43 10.76 0.62
N ALA A 88 -14.11 11.02 0.67
CA ALA A 88 -13.54 12.16 1.38
C ALA A 88 -13.91 13.50 0.73
N ALA A 89 -14.09 13.54 -0.60
CA ALA A 89 -14.46 14.73 -1.35
C ALA A 89 -15.98 14.93 -1.50
N ALA A 90 -16.79 13.90 -1.27
CA ALA A 90 -18.24 13.92 -1.52
C ALA A 90 -18.99 14.85 -0.52
N PRO A 91 -19.80 15.82 -1.00
CA PRO A 91 -20.51 16.75 -0.14
C PRO A 91 -21.77 16.14 0.50
N LEU A 92 -22.40 15.17 -0.17
CA LEU A 92 -23.66 14.57 0.26
C LEU A 92 -23.42 13.31 1.10
N ALA A 93 -24.03 13.26 2.28
CA ALA A 93 -23.88 12.15 3.21
C ALA A 93 -24.27 10.77 2.63
N PRO A 94 -25.36 10.61 1.84
CA PRO A 94 -25.71 9.31 1.26
C PRO A 94 -24.67 8.83 0.23
N GLN A 95 -24.17 9.73 -0.62
CA GLN A 95 -23.15 9.40 -1.60
C GLN A 95 -21.84 8.99 -0.94
N ARG A 96 -21.41 9.75 0.09
CA ARG A 96 -20.24 9.42 0.91
C ARG A 96 -20.37 8.04 1.55
N ALA A 97 -21.53 7.72 2.13
CA ALA A 97 -21.76 6.42 2.76
C ALA A 97 -21.68 5.26 1.77
N ALA A 98 -22.27 5.42 0.57
CA ALA A 98 -22.20 4.41 -0.49
C ALA A 98 -20.76 4.14 -0.96
N LEU A 99 -19.97 5.19 -1.18
CA LEU A 99 -18.56 5.08 -1.58
C LEU A 99 -17.70 4.41 -0.48
N LEU A 100 -17.91 4.77 0.79
CA LEU A 100 -17.22 4.09 1.90
C LEU A 100 -17.61 2.61 2.00
N GLN A 101 -18.88 2.28 1.74
CA GLN A 101 -19.32 0.89 1.74
C GLN A 101 -18.65 0.08 0.61
N GLN A 102 -18.55 0.65 -0.59
CA GLN A 102 -17.84 0.02 -1.71
C GLN A 102 -16.36 -0.21 -1.37
N ALA A 103 -15.67 0.82 -0.88
CA ALA A 103 -14.26 0.71 -0.49
C ALA A 103 -14.02 -0.37 0.59
N ARG A 104 -14.95 -0.52 1.54
CA ARG A 104 -14.90 -1.58 2.57
C ARG A 104 -15.05 -2.97 1.97
N GLN A 105 -16.02 -3.16 1.08
CA GLN A 105 -16.25 -4.46 0.42
C GLN A 105 -15.02 -4.91 -0.36
N GLU A 106 -14.38 -4.00 -1.08
CA GLU A 106 -13.15 -4.28 -1.84
C GLU A 106 -11.99 -4.67 -0.91
N ILE A 107 -11.84 -3.97 0.22
CA ILE A 107 -10.79 -4.27 1.22
C ILE A 107 -11.05 -5.56 1.99
N ASP A 108 -12.30 -5.91 2.24
CA ASP A 108 -12.66 -7.19 2.86
C ASP A 108 -12.42 -8.37 1.90
N ALA A 109 -12.67 -8.18 0.60
CA ALA A 109 -12.30 -9.17 -0.42
C ALA A 109 -10.78 -9.38 -0.51
N ILE A 110 -9.99 -8.30 -0.39
CA ILE A 110 -8.53 -8.40 -0.31
C ILE A 110 -8.11 -9.16 0.95
N ALA A 111 -8.66 -8.81 2.12
CA ALA A 111 -8.29 -9.46 3.37
C ALA A 111 -8.60 -10.97 3.39
N ALA A 112 -9.68 -11.39 2.70
CA ALA A 112 -10.02 -12.80 2.55
C ALA A 112 -8.98 -13.59 1.72
N SER A 113 -8.34 -12.95 0.74
CA SER A 113 -7.34 -13.59 -0.13
C SER A 113 -5.89 -13.39 0.35
N ARG A 114 -5.60 -12.28 1.04
CA ARG A 114 -4.26 -11.88 1.50
C ARG A 114 -4.35 -11.22 2.88
N PRO A 115 -4.39 -11.99 3.97
CA PRO A 115 -4.62 -11.46 5.33
C PRO A 115 -3.45 -10.63 5.88
N TYR A 116 -2.23 -10.77 5.33
CA TYR A 116 -1.03 -10.05 5.79
C TYR A 116 -0.49 -9.15 4.67
N TRP A 117 -1.17 -8.02 4.44
CA TRP A 117 -0.76 -7.07 3.41
C TRP A 117 -0.82 -5.63 3.94
N GLY A 118 0.35 -5.08 4.28
CA GLY A 118 0.42 -3.79 4.98
C GLY A 118 -0.18 -2.63 4.20
N GLU A 119 -0.02 -2.56 2.87
CA GLU A 119 -0.70 -1.52 2.07
C GLU A 119 -2.23 -1.62 2.16
N ALA A 120 -2.79 -2.83 2.19
CA ALA A 120 -4.24 -3.02 2.37
C ALA A 120 -4.70 -2.59 3.77
N ASP A 121 -3.90 -2.86 4.80
CA ASP A 121 -4.18 -2.36 6.16
C ASP A 121 -4.11 -0.83 6.23
N VAL A 122 -3.21 -0.16 5.50
CA VAL A 122 -3.19 1.30 5.40
C VAL A 122 -4.48 1.82 4.75
N VAL A 123 -4.89 1.24 3.62
CA VAL A 123 -6.13 1.67 2.94
C VAL A 123 -7.35 1.41 3.82
N ARG A 124 -7.39 0.28 4.54
CA ARG A 124 -8.41 0.00 5.56
C ARG A 124 -8.43 1.07 6.65
N ALA A 125 -7.25 1.47 7.15
CA ALA A 125 -7.13 2.53 8.15
C ALA A 125 -7.66 3.87 7.64
N TYR A 126 -7.35 4.22 6.39
CA TYR A 126 -7.86 5.42 5.74
C TYR A 126 -9.38 5.39 5.56
N ILE A 127 -9.96 4.30 5.07
CA ILE A 127 -11.41 4.15 4.94
C ILE A 127 -12.11 4.28 6.29
N ALA A 128 -11.56 3.66 7.33
CA ALA A 128 -12.11 3.74 8.67
C ALA A 128 -12.02 5.16 9.26
N SER A 129 -10.93 5.91 9.00
CA SER A 129 -10.78 7.27 9.51
C SER A 129 -11.76 8.27 8.88
N LEU A 130 -12.30 7.95 7.69
CA LEU A 130 -13.34 8.74 7.04
C LEU A 130 -14.74 8.53 7.63
N ALA A 131 -14.96 7.53 8.49
CA ALA A 131 -16.24 7.31 9.15
C ALA A 131 -16.29 8.01 10.53
N PRO A 132 -17.39 8.68 10.92
CA PRO A 132 -17.48 9.39 12.20
C PRO A 132 -17.16 8.53 13.44
N THR A 133 -17.49 7.24 13.38
CA THR A 133 -17.29 6.26 14.46
C THR A 133 -16.12 5.31 14.20
N GLY A 134 -15.38 5.49 13.10
CA GLY A 134 -14.36 4.54 12.64
C GLY A 134 -12.97 4.72 13.26
N ARG A 135 -12.78 5.69 14.16
CA ARG A 135 -11.46 6.00 14.75
C ARG A 135 -10.74 4.78 15.33
N ARG A 136 -11.43 4.00 16.17
CA ARG A 136 -10.82 2.81 16.82
C ARG A 136 -10.40 1.76 15.79
N GLU A 137 -11.22 1.55 14.76
CA GLU A 137 -10.90 0.64 13.67
C GLU A 137 -9.72 1.15 12.84
N ALA A 138 -9.66 2.46 12.58
CA ALA A 138 -8.57 3.10 11.86
C ALA A 138 -7.22 2.93 12.59
N LEU A 139 -7.19 3.17 13.90
CA LEU A 139 -5.98 2.97 14.71
C LEU A 139 -5.54 1.51 14.76
N ALA A 140 -6.50 0.58 14.88
CA ALA A 140 -6.20 -0.86 14.85
C ALA A 140 -5.63 -1.30 13.48
N ALA A 141 -6.18 -0.80 12.39
CA ALA A 141 -5.68 -1.06 11.04
C ALA A 141 -4.31 -0.41 10.80
N LEU A 142 -4.08 0.81 11.31
CA LEU A 142 -2.76 1.45 11.27
C LEU A 142 -1.71 0.58 11.98
N ALA A 143 -2.03 0.08 13.17
CA ALA A 143 -1.13 -0.80 13.93
C ALA A 143 -0.78 -2.07 13.14
N ARG A 144 -1.78 -2.77 12.59
CA ARG A 144 -1.54 -3.94 11.71
C ARG A 144 -0.70 -3.62 10.49
N SER A 145 -0.83 -2.42 9.92
CA SER A 145 -0.02 -2.01 8.76
C SER A 145 1.48 -1.99 9.09
N TYR A 146 1.86 -1.64 10.33
CA TYR A 146 3.25 -1.67 10.78
C TYR A 146 3.76 -3.08 11.05
N GLU A 147 2.90 -3.97 11.53
CA GLU A 147 3.23 -5.39 11.73
C GLU A 147 3.45 -6.10 10.38
N SER A 148 2.58 -5.85 9.40
CA SER A 148 2.62 -6.49 8.09
C SER A 148 3.70 -5.91 7.16
N SER A 149 3.87 -4.58 7.13
CA SER A 149 4.80 -3.91 6.21
C SER A 149 5.31 -2.57 6.78
N PRO A 150 6.43 -2.60 7.52
CA PRO A 150 7.08 -1.35 7.93
C PRO A 150 7.68 -0.64 6.69
N TYR A 151 7.73 0.70 6.74
CA TYR A 151 8.36 1.56 5.71
C TYR A 151 7.73 1.51 4.31
N LEU A 152 6.50 2.02 4.17
CA LEU A 152 5.76 2.05 2.91
C LEU A 152 5.92 3.41 2.25
N LEU A 153 6.78 3.53 1.23
CA LEU A 153 7.14 4.82 0.64
C LEU A 153 5.93 5.67 0.22
N ASN A 154 4.96 5.05 -0.43
CA ASN A 154 3.78 5.75 -0.97
C ASN A 154 2.74 6.08 0.12
N ALA A 155 2.80 5.42 1.27
CA ALA A 155 1.86 5.58 2.38
C ALA A 155 2.45 6.28 3.61
N ALA A 156 3.78 6.41 3.69
CA ALA A 156 4.50 6.87 4.88
C ALA A 156 4.03 8.26 5.33
N ALA A 157 3.86 9.20 4.39
CA ALA A 157 3.39 10.55 4.71
C ALA A 157 1.99 10.53 5.33
N TRP A 158 1.08 9.70 4.80
CA TRP A 158 -0.27 9.57 5.35
C TRP A 158 -0.24 8.90 6.74
N ARG A 159 0.48 7.77 6.87
CA ARG A 159 0.61 7.05 8.15
C ARG A 159 1.18 7.93 9.24
N TRP A 160 2.24 8.66 8.93
CA TRP A 160 2.90 9.58 9.85
C TRP A 160 1.95 10.69 10.32
N ARG A 161 1.25 11.34 9.40
CA ARG A 161 0.29 12.40 9.75
C ARG A 161 -0.84 11.87 10.62
N PHE A 162 -1.50 10.80 10.18
CA PHE A 162 -2.59 10.19 10.94
C PHE A 162 -2.12 9.70 12.32
N GLY A 163 -0.91 9.12 12.38
CA GLY A 163 -0.31 8.67 13.63
C GLY A 163 0.02 9.79 14.60
N ILE A 164 0.54 10.93 14.13
CA ILE A 164 0.78 12.10 14.99
C ILE A 164 -0.53 12.68 15.53
N GLU A 165 -1.54 12.84 14.67
CA GLU A 165 -2.84 13.38 15.07
C GLU A 165 -3.48 12.58 16.21
N HIS A 166 -3.18 11.29 16.29
CA HIS A 166 -3.67 10.36 17.31
C HIS A 166 -2.59 9.85 18.26
N TRP A 167 -1.48 10.58 18.43
CA TRP A 167 -0.28 10.10 19.14
C TRP A 167 -0.57 9.49 20.52
N GLY A 168 -1.43 10.16 21.32
CA GLY A 168 -1.78 9.72 22.67
C GLY A 168 -2.65 8.45 22.73
N GLU A 169 -3.23 8.02 21.62
CA GLU A 169 -4.05 6.80 21.52
C GLU A 169 -3.21 5.58 21.06
N LEU A 170 -1.96 5.80 20.66
CA LEU A 170 -1.08 4.76 20.13
C LEU A 170 -0.30 4.06 21.23
N SER A 171 -0.03 2.76 21.04
CA SER A 171 0.88 2.04 21.92
C SER A 171 2.32 2.54 21.74
N PRO A 172 3.20 2.41 22.76
CA PRO A 172 4.60 2.80 22.65
C PRO A 172 5.34 2.12 21.48
N ALA A 173 4.95 0.89 21.13
CA ALA A 173 5.52 0.16 20.00
C ALA A 173 5.17 0.83 18.66
N ILE A 174 3.90 1.21 18.46
CA ILE A 174 3.47 1.89 17.23
C ILE A 174 4.05 3.30 17.15
N GLN A 175 4.14 4.01 18.28
CA GLN A 175 4.85 5.29 18.36
C GLN A 175 6.31 5.16 17.89
N ALA A 176 7.03 4.13 18.31
CA ALA A 176 8.40 3.88 17.86
C ALA A 176 8.48 3.62 16.34
N HIS A 177 7.58 2.81 15.80
CA HIS A 177 7.51 2.54 14.36
C HIS A 177 7.25 3.80 13.52
N LEU A 178 6.32 4.65 13.98
CA LEU A 178 6.04 5.94 13.34
C LEU A 178 7.27 6.84 13.30
N ILE A 179 8.01 6.92 14.40
CA ILE A 179 9.24 7.72 14.51
C ILE A 179 10.34 7.20 13.59
N ASP A 180 10.55 5.88 13.56
CA ASP A 180 11.50 5.26 12.66
C ASP A 180 11.13 5.48 11.19
N GLU A 181 9.84 5.37 10.84
CA GLU A 181 9.35 5.65 9.49
C GLU A 181 9.55 7.13 9.10
N ALA A 182 9.29 8.07 9.99
CA ALA A 182 9.50 9.49 9.75
C ALA A 182 10.98 9.82 9.46
N VAL A 183 11.89 9.24 10.26
CA VAL A 183 13.33 9.41 10.06
C VAL A 183 13.80 8.72 8.78
N TRP A 184 13.29 7.54 8.47
CA TRP A 184 13.56 6.86 7.21
C TRP A 184 13.11 7.68 6.00
N LEU A 185 11.87 8.20 6.03
CA LEU A 185 11.30 9.01 4.96
C LEU A 185 12.11 10.30 4.75
N ALA A 186 12.44 11.00 5.83
CA ALA A 186 13.24 12.23 5.77
C ALA A 186 14.68 12.01 5.26
N ARG A 187 15.24 10.80 5.39
CA ARG A 187 16.54 10.44 4.79
C ARG A 187 16.41 10.13 3.30
N LEU A 188 15.36 9.42 2.93
CA LEU A 188 15.10 9.03 1.54
C LEU A 188 14.68 10.24 0.68
N LYS A 189 13.95 11.19 1.28
CA LYS A 189 13.45 12.42 0.67
C LYS A 189 13.81 13.64 1.54
N PRO A 190 15.06 14.16 1.42
CA PRO A 190 15.53 15.27 2.26
C PRO A 190 14.70 16.54 2.18
N ASP A 191 14.01 16.77 1.06
CA ASP A 191 13.06 17.85 0.83
C ASP A 191 11.80 17.74 1.73
N GLN A 192 11.45 16.54 2.18
CA GLN A 192 10.32 16.31 3.10
C GLN A 192 10.69 16.47 4.58
N HIS A 193 11.98 16.59 4.91
CA HIS A 193 12.43 16.71 6.30
C HIS A 193 11.81 17.91 7.05
N PRO A 194 11.75 19.14 6.49
CA PRO A 194 11.08 20.26 7.14
C PRO A 194 9.62 19.97 7.44
N GLN A 195 8.89 19.38 6.49
CA GLN A 195 7.48 19.04 6.65
C GLN A 195 7.26 18.01 7.78
N VAL A 196 8.11 16.99 7.85
CA VAL A 196 8.06 15.97 8.92
C VAL A 196 8.28 16.60 10.30
N MET A 197 9.25 17.52 10.41
CA MET A 197 9.57 18.21 11.67
C MET A 197 8.49 19.23 12.06
N ASP A 198 7.94 19.97 11.10
CA ASP A 198 6.89 20.95 11.33
C ASP A 198 5.59 20.27 11.78
N LEU A 199 5.24 19.14 11.19
CA LEU A 199 4.05 18.37 11.56
C LEU A 199 4.14 17.79 12.99
N ALA A 200 5.35 17.41 13.42
CA ALA A 200 5.57 16.94 14.79
C ALA A 200 5.62 18.10 15.80
N ARG A 201 5.96 19.32 15.37
CA ARG A 201 6.15 20.47 16.26
C ARG A 201 4.85 20.78 17.02
N GLY A 202 4.96 20.91 18.34
CA GLY A 202 3.81 21.14 19.22
C GLY A 202 3.05 19.87 19.61
N THR A 203 3.53 18.69 19.22
CA THR A 203 3.00 17.39 19.66
C THR A 203 4.02 16.65 20.53
N ASP A 204 3.55 15.67 21.30
CA ASP A 204 4.42 14.79 22.10
C ASP A 204 5.37 13.93 21.25
N ALA A 205 5.13 13.82 19.94
CA ALA A 205 6.00 13.12 18.99
C ALA A 205 7.30 13.90 18.67
N TYR A 206 7.34 15.22 18.91
CA TYR A 206 8.46 16.07 18.50
C TYR A 206 9.79 15.65 19.15
N LYS A 207 9.79 15.46 20.47
CA LYS A 207 10.99 15.10 21.23
C LYS A 207 11.56 13.73 20.81
N PRO A 208 10.78 12.63 20.77
CA PRO A 208 11.32 11.34 20.31
C PRO A 208 11.82 11.40 18.86
N LEU A 209 11.14 12.16 17.99
CA LEU A 209 11.56 12.33 16.59
C LEU A 209 12.94 13.00 16.51
N LEU A 210 13.11 14.13 17.20
CA LEU A 210 14.37 14.88 17.21
C LEU A 210 15.53 14.04 17.76
N LEU A 211 15.29 13.29 18.84
CA LEU A 211 16.28 12.40 19.43
C LEU A 211 16.67 11.29 18.46
N ARG A 212 15.70 10.65 17.82
CA ARG A 212 15.96 9.58 16.85
C ARG A 212 16.69 10.08 15.62
N TRP A 213 16.29 11.23 15.08
CA TRP A 213 16.98 11.86 13.95
C TRP A 213 18.45 12.15 14.27
N ARG A 214 18.71 12.73 15.46
CA ARG A 214 20.08 13.01 15.92
C ARG A 214 20.90 11.72 16.05
N GLU A 215 20.34 10.68 16.64
CA GLU A 215 20.99 9.37 16.79
C GLU A 215 21.43 8.81 15.43
N VAL A 216 20.53 8.79 14.44
CA VAL A 216 20.82 8.27 13.09
C VAL A 216 21.89 9.12 12.39
N ARG A 217 21.83 10.45 12.50
CA ARG A 217 22.84 11.35 11.89
C ARG A 217 24.23 11.18 12.48
N LEU A 218 24.34 10.95 13.80
CA LEU A 218 25.63 10.68 14.43
C LEU A 218 26.24 9.35 13.92
N ARG A 219 25.41 8.34 13.65
CA ARG A 219 25.87 7.07 13.06
C ARG A 219 26.34 7.23 11.63
N ASP A 220 25.62 8.02 10.81
CA ASP A 220 26.02 8.30 9.42
C ASP A 220 27.40 8.97 9.35
N GLN A 221 27.69 9.93 10.24
CA GLN A 221 29.00 10.60 10.29
C GLN A 221 30.16 9.66 10.62
N ASN A 222 29.93 8.59 11.38
CA ASN A 222 30.95 7.61 11.73
C ASN A 222 31.31 6.69 10.55
N LEU A 223 30.39 6.45 9.62
CA LEU A 223 30.65 5.64 8.42
C LEU A 223 31.68 6.29 7.50
N TYR A 224 31.71 7.62 7.43
CA TYR A 224 32.64 8.38 6.59
C TYR A 224 33.99 8.69 7.27
N ARG A 225 34.18 8.30 8.53
CA ARG A 225 35.40 8.56 9.32
C ARG A 225 36.29 7.33 9.53
N ARG A 226 36.01 6.19 8.88
CA ARG A 226 36.95 5.06 8.92
C ARG A 226 38.12 5.32 7.96
N PRO A 227 39.37 5.38 8.46
CA PRO A 227 40.57 5.51 7.63
C PRO A 227 40.83 4.25 6.79
#